data_AF-A0A4R9G5H0-F1
#
_entry.id   AF-A0A4R9G5H0-F1
#
_cell.length_a   1.000
_cell.length_b   1.000
_cell.length_c   1.000
_cell.angle_alpha   90.00
_cell.angle_beta   90.00
_cell.angle_gamma   90.00
#
_symmetry.space_group_name_H-M   'P 1'
#
loop_
_entity.id
_entity.type
_entity.pdbx_description
1 polymer ?
#
loop_
_entity_poly.entity_id
_entity_poly.type
_entity_poly.pdbx_seq_one_letter_code
_entity_poly.pdbx_strand_id
1 'polypeptide(L)'
;MTEKKTARKIPPKRRIFTEILKENYTFAITLIDREMTESGKDPELLYNFAICCSRTGNHKKCVSVLEELLETFPKFSERDNAFRMMIYSLIKTGNHKLAIERTDERLKLAVDDIVLLSLKASAQEKSGEIKAAIETHLRILRLRPDHKNSLNSVAYLLLEGKEPKPEEIKMAMENLKRALQLEPDNAAYLDSFGVLLSKLGKQEEARRAFEKALVKAPSEDIILEHLKKLSQSK
;
A
#
# COMPACT_ATOMS: atom_id res chain seq x y z
N MET A 1 6.72 49.04 -36.77
CA MET A 1 6.89 47.58 -36.77
C MET A 1 7.04 47.11 -35.32
N THR A 2 5.97 46.58 -34.73
CA THR A 2 6.02 46.00 -33.38
C THR A 2 6.24 44.50 -33.50
N GLU A 3 7.45 44.04 -33.19
CA GLU A 3 7.77 42.62 -33.04
C GLU A 3 6.94 42.04 -31.89
N LYS A 4 5.92 41.25 -32.23
CA LYS A 4 5.24 40.37 -31.27
C LYS A 4 6.29 39.38 -30.77
N LYS A 5 6.77 39.57 -29.54
CA LYS A 5 7.46 38.55 -28.76
C LYS A 5 6.58 37.29 -28.75
N THR A 6 6.93 36.31 -29.58
CA THR A 6 6.34 34.97 -29.53
C THR A 6 6.70 34.37 -28.18
N ALA A 7 5.73 34.34 -27.27
CA ALA A 7 5.88 33.62 -26.00
C ALA A 7 6.35 32.20 -26.33
N ARG A 8 7.53 31.79 -25.84
CA ARG A 8 8.04 30.43 -26.03
C ARG A 8 6.98 29.47 -25.50
N LYS A 9 6.29 28.76 -26.41
CA LYS A 9 5.32 27.74 -26.02
C LYS A 9 6.04 26.72 -25.15
N ILE A 10 5.56 26.53 -23.92
CA ILE A 10 6.08 25.51 -23.02
C ILE A 10 5.90 24.15 -23.73
N PRO A 11 6.95 23.31 -23.81
CA PRO A 11 6.82 21.99 -24.42
C PRO A 11 5.67 21.20 -23.77
N PRO A 12 4.83 20.47 -24.53
CA PRO A 12 3.65 19.81 -23.99
C PRO A 12 3.94 18.90 -22.79
N LYS A 13 5.00 18.08 -22.87
CA LYS A 13 5.48 17.23 -21.76
C LYS A 13 5.84 18.03 -20.50
N ARG A 14 6.48 19.19 -20.65
CA ARG A 14 6.82 20.05 -19.51
C ARG A 14 5.57 20.63 -18.86
N ARG A 15 4.55 20.97 -19.64
CA ARG A 15 3.26 21.41 -19.12
C ARG A 15 2.55 20.28 -18.37
N ILE A 16 2.48 19.08 -18.95
CA ILE A 16 1.94 17.87 -18.29
C ILE A 16 2.61 17.67 -16.94
N PHE A 17 3.94 17.61 -16.91
CA PHE A 17 4.70 17.40 -15.68
C PHE A 17 4.42 18.48 -14.63
N THR A 18 4.27 19.75 -15.05
CA THR A 18 3.92 20.86 -14.15
C THR A 18 2.55 20.66 -13.51
N GLU A 19 1.55 20.19 -14.26
CA GLU A 19 0.22 19.92 -13.72
C GLU A 19 0.22 18.72 -12.75
N ILE A 20 1.03 17.69 -13.02
CA ILE A 20 1.23 16.56 -12.10
C ILE A 20 1.83 17.04 -10.77
N LEU A 21 2.84 17.91 -10.81
CA LEU A 21 3.45 18.48 -9.60
C LEU A 21 2.49 19.35 -8.78
N LYS A 22 1.48 19.93 -9.44
CA LYS A 22 0.40 20.68 -8.78
C LYS A 22 -0.76 19.78 -8.33
N GLU A 23 -0.63 18.47 -8.49
CA GLU A 23 -1.67 17.48 -8.20
C GLU A 23 -2.95 17.63 -9.03
N ASN A 24 -2.87 18.32 -10.17
CA ASN A 24 -3.98 18.50 -11.11
C ASN A 24 -4.13 17.27 -12.02
N TYR A 25 -4.25 16.07 -11.43
CA TYR A 25 -4.15 14.79 -12.13
C TYR A 25 -5.21 14.61 -13.22
N THR A 26 -6.46 15.02 -13.00
CA THR A 26 -7.52 14.92 -14.01
C THR A 26 -7.20 15.77 -15.24
N PHE A 27 -6.66 16.98 -15.03
CA PHE A 27 -6.28 17.85 -16.14
C PHE A 27 -5.02 17.33 -16.84
N ALA A 28 -4.04 16.82 -16.09
CA ALA A 28 -2.87 16.17 -16.63
C ALA A 28 -3.25 14.99 -17.53
N ILE A 29 -4.23 14.16 -17.15
CA ILE A 29 -4.77 13.07 -17.98
C ILE A 29 -5.27 13.60 -19.33
N THR A 30 -6.06 14.68 -19.35
CA THR A 30 -6.55 15.27 -20.60
C THR A 30 -5.41 15.80 -21.48
N LEU A 31 -4.39 16.41 -20.88
CA LEU A 31 -3.22 16.89 -21.61
C LEU A 31 -2.40 15.74 -22.19
N ILE A 32 -2.23 14.64 -21.44
CA ILE A 32 -1.51 13.46 -21.90
C ILE A 32 -2.28 12.76 -23.03
N ASP A 33 -3.60 12.58 -22.89
CA ASP A 33 -4.43 11.94 -23.93
C ASP A 33 -4.37 12.69 -25.26
N ARG A 34 -4.42 14.02 -25.19
CA ARG A 34 -4.22 14.90 -26.35
C ARG A 34 -2.83 14.72 -26.96
N GLU A 35 -1.78 14.76 -26.15
CA GLU A 35 -0.41 14.63 -26.65
C GLU A 35 -0.17 13.26 -27.28
N MET A 36 -0.70 12.18 -26.69
CA MET A 36 -0.61 10.84 -27.26
C MET A 36 -1.34 10.73 -28.61
N THR A 37 -2.41 11.51 -28.80
CA THR A 37 -3.17 11.56 -30.06
C THR A 37 -2.43 12.36 -31.13
N GLU A 38 -1.80 13.48 -30.77
CA GLU A 38 -1.12 14.38 -31.71
C GLU A 38 0.30 13.89 -32.08
N SER A 39 1.05 13.42 -31.09
CA SER A 39 2.49 13.11 -31.21
C SER A 39 2.79 11.60 -31.12
N GLY A 40 1.79 10.78 -30.83
CA GLY A 40 1.92 9.34 -30.62
C GLY A 40 2.23 8.96 -29.17
N LYS A 41 2.09 7.66 -28.87
CA LYS A 41 2.37 7.11 -27.54
C LYS A 41 3.88 6.97 -27.32
N ASP A 42 4.33 7.33 -26.13
CA ASP A 42 5.69 7.09 -25.68
C ASP A 42 5.67 6.65 -24.20
N PRO A 43 6.76 6.05 -23.70
CA PRO A 43 6.72 5.42 -22.38
C PRO A 43 6.57 6.42 -21.24
N GLU A 44 7.08 7.65 -21.39
CA GLU A 44 6.97 8.70 -20.37
C GLU A 44 5.52 9.20 -20.26
N LEU A 45 4.84 9.38 -21.39
CA LEU A 45 3.43 9.76 -21.42
C LEU A 45 2.55 8.68 -20.80
N LEU A 46 2.72 7.41 -21.20
CA LEU A 46 1.95 6.29 -20.62
C LEU A 46 2.23 6.13 -19.11
N TYR A 47 3.47 6.26 -18.68
CA TYR A 47 3.82 6.17 -17.26
C TYR A 47 3.19 7.28 -16.44
N ASN A 48 3.27 8.54 -16.91
CA ASN A 48 2.63 9.68 -16.27
C ASN A 48 1.09 9.56 -16.28
N PHE A 49 0.51 9.01 -17.34
CA PHE A 49 -0.93 8.73 -17.42
C PHE A 49 -1.33 7.74 -16.33
N ALA A 50 -0.57 6.64 -16.19
CA ALA A 50 -0.81 5.64 -15.16
C ALA A 50 -0.66 6.20 -13.73
N ILE A 51 0.33 7.07 -13.48
CA ILE A 51 0.45 7.80 -12.20
C ILE A 51 -0.83 8.58 -11.93
N CYS A 52 -1.31 9.36 -12.89
CA CYS A 52 -2.51 10.16 -12.72
C CYS A 52 -3.76 9.27 -12.50
N CYS A 53 -3.89 8.15 -13.23
CA CYS A 53 -4.96 7.19 -13.01
C CYS A 53 -4.91 6.58 -11.59
N SER A 54 -3.73 6.21 -11.09
CA SER A 54 -3.57 5.70 -9.73
C SER A 54 -3.97 6.75 -8.68
N ARG A 55 -3.56 8.01 -8.86
CA ARG A 55 -3.84 9.12 -7.94
C ARG A 55 -5.31 9.55 -7.93
N THR A 56 -6.00 9.38 -9.06
CA THR A 56 -7.45 9.65 -9.19
C THR A 56 -8.32 8.44 -8.82
N GLY A 57 -7.72 7.34 -8.34
CA GLY A 57 -8.44 6.12 -7.96
C GLY A 57 -8.93 5.29 -9.15
N ASN A 58 -8.63 5.69 -10.39
CA ASN A 58 -8.96 4.93 -11.59
C ASN A 58 -7.96 3.77 -11.80
N HIS A 59 -7.94 2.84 -10.83
CA HIS A 59 -6.99 1.73 -10.80
C HIS A 59 -7.19 0.75 -11.96
N LYS A 60 -8.42 0.59 -12.47
CA LYS A 60 -8.67 -0.25 -13.66
C LYS A 60 -7.96 0.30 -14.90
N LYS A 61 -8.06 1.62 -15.15
CA LYS A 61 -7.36 2.26 -16.27
C LYS A 61 -5.84 2.33 -16.02
N CYS A 62 -5.42 2.52 -14.78
CA CYS A 62 -4.01 2.45 -14.40
C CYS A 62 -3.37 1.11 -14.83
N VAL A 63 -4.02 -0.01 -14.49
CA VAL A 63 -3.53 -1.35 -14.87
C VAL A 63 -3.42 -1.50 -16.38
N SER A 64 -4.47 -1.18 -17.16
CA SER A 64 -4.43 -1.36 -18.61
C SER A 64 -3.38 -0.49 -19.31
N VAL A 65 -3.15 0.74 -18.82
CA VAL A 65 -2.10 1.63 -19.34
C VAL A 65 -0.70 1.10 -18.99
N LEU A 66 -0.52 0.51 -17.81
CA LEU A 66 0.76 -0.09 -17.41
C LEU A 66 1.05 -1.38 -18.16
N GLU A 67 0.04 -2.21 -18.43
CA GLU A 67 0.19 -3.39 -19.30
C GLU A 67 0.65 -2.96 -20.70
N GLU A 68 -0.02 -1.97 -21.30
CA GLU A 68 0.38 -1.40 -22.59
C GLU A 68 1.83 -0.86 -22.57
N LEU A 69 2.18 -0.10 -21.53
CA LEU A 69 3.54 0.44 -21.35
C LEU A 69 4.59 -0.68 -21.30
N LEU A 70 4.35 -1.71 -20.50
CA LEU A 70 5.32 -2.77 -20.23
C LEU A 70 5.49 -3.74 -21.40
N GLU A 71 4.44 -3.91 -22.21
CA GLU A 71 4.43 -4.68 -23.46
C GLU A 71 5.12 -3.91 -24.59
N THR A 72 4.73 -2.65 -24.81
CA THR A 72 5.22 -1.84 -25.94
C THR A 72 6.66 -1.36 -25.73
N PHE A 73 7.03 -1.07 -24.48
CA PHE A 73 8.34 -0.50 -24.13
C PHE A 73 9.08 -1.39 -23.11
N PRO A 74 9.55 -2.59 -23.51
CA PRO A 74 10.13 -3.57 -22.59
C PRO A 74 11.40 -3.08 -21.87
N LYS A 75 12.11 -2.10 -22.43
CA LYS A 75 13.34 -1.49 -21.89
C LYS A 75 13.12 -0.14 -21.20
N PHE A 76 11.88 0.19 -20.82
CA PHE A 76 11.58 1.42 -20.09
C PHE A 76 12.36 1.49 -18.76
N SER A 77 12.94 2.65 -18.45
CA SER A 77 13.83 2.81 -17.28
C SER A 77 13.11 2.62 -15.95
N GLU A 78 11.86 3.09 -15.83
CA GLU A 78 11.06 2.99 -14.60
C GLU A 78 10.22 1.70 -14.55
N ARG A 79 10.65 0.63 -15.23
CA ARG A 79 9.92 -0.64 -15.34
C ARG A 79 9.54 -1.23 -13.98
N ASP A 80 10.44 -1.17 -13.00
CA ASP A 80 10.16 -1.70 -11.66
C ASP A 80 9.09 -0.90 -10.91
N ASN A 81 9.12 0.42 -11.04
CA ASN A 81 8.10 1.29 -10.48
C ASN A 81 6.75 1.11 -11.19
N ALA A 82 6.76 0.89 -12.51
CA ALA A 82 5.56 0.52 -13.27
C ALA A 82 4.95 -0.80 -12.79
N PHE A 83 5.75 -1.86 -12.58
CA PHE A 83 5.25 -3.13 -12.01
C PHE A 83 4.67 -2.95 -10.62
N ARG A 84 5.37 -2.26 -9.71
CA ARG A 84 4.88 -2.01 -8.35
C ARG A 84 3.56 -1.23 -8.35
N MET A 85 3.42 -0.22 -9.21
CA MET A 85 2.18 0.55 -9.36
C MET A 85 1.03 -0.27 -9.95
N MET A 86 1.34 -1.18 -10.88
CA MET A 86 0.37 -2.11 -11.45
C MET A 86 -0.13 -3.08 -10.38
N ILE A 87 0.78 -3.71 -9.63
CA ILE A 87 0.44 -4.62 -8.52
C ILE A 87 -0.40 -3.90 -7.47
N TYR A 88 0.00 -2.70 -7.05
CA TYR A 88 -0.79 -1.88 -6.13
C TYR A 88 -2.20 -1.62 -6.67
N SER A 89 -2.32 -1.27 -7.96
CA SER A 89 -3.62 -1.00 -8.58
C SER A 89 -4.47 -2.28 -8.68
N LEU A 90 -3.88 -3.44 -8.97
CA LEU A 90 -4.56 -4.74 -8.93
C LEU A 90 -5.11 -5.06 -7.54
N ILE A 91 -4.35 -4.78 -6.47
CA ILE A 91 -4.81 -4.94 -5.09
C ILE A 91 -6.04 -4.04 -4.84
N LYS A 92 -5.99 -2.78 -5.28
CA LYS A 92 -7.10 -1.83 -5.11
C LYS A 92 -8.35 -2.19 -5.91
N THR A 93 -8.22 -2.91 -7.02
CA THR A 93 -9.38 -3.39 -7.81
C THR A 93 -9.92 -4.75 -7.36
N GLY A 94 -9.40 -5.35 -6.30
CA GLY A 94 -9.85 -6.67 -5.84
C GLY A 94 -9.19 -7.85 -6.57
N ASN A 95 -8.29 -7.60 -7.52
CA ASN A 95 -7.64 -8.64 -8.33
C ASN A 95 -6.44 -9.25 -7.58
N HIS A 96 -6.67 -9.75 -6.37
CA HIS A 96 -5.61 -10.17 -5.44
C HIS A 96 -4.78 -11.34 -5.98
N LYS A 97 -5.43 -12.34 -6.60
CA LYS A 97 -4.73 -13.49 -7.20
C LYS A 97 -3.75 -13.05 -8.28
N LEU A 98 -4.19 -12.18 -9.19
CA LEU A 98 -3.32 -11.65 -10.24
C LEU A 98 -2.21 -10.76 -9.68
N ALA A 99 -2.49 -9.98 -8.63
CA ALA A 99 -1.47 -9.21 -7.94
C ALA A 99 -0.37 -10.11 -7.34
N ILE A 100 -0.75 -11.22 -6.71
CA ILE A 100 0.19 -12.22 -6.15
C ILE A 100 1.01 -12.86 -7.29
N GLU A 101 0.37 -13.32 -8.35
CA GLU A 101 1.02 -13.93 -9.52
C GLU A 101 2.07 -12.98 -10.14
N ARG A 102 1.69 -11.74 -10.44
CA ARG A 102 2.61 -10.72 -10.99
C ARG A 102 3.75 -10.39 -10.04
N THR A 103 3.48 -10.40 -8.74
CA THR A 103 4.52 -10.19 -7.73
C THR A 103 5.51 -11.34 -7.70
N ASP A 104 5.03 -12.59 -7.76
CA ASP A 104 5.88 -13.79 -7.77
C ASP A 104 6.75 -13.90 -9.02
N GLU A 105 6.21 -13.53 -10.19
CA GLU A 105 7.00 -13.39 -11.41
C GLU A 105 8.15 -12.39 -11.23
N ARG A 106 7.87 -11.25 -10.60
CA ARG A 106 8.89 -10.21 -10.38
C ARG A 106 9.92 -10.62 -9.33
N LEU A 107 9.49 -11.29 -8.25
CA LEU A 107 10.37 -11.78 -7.19
C LEU A 107 11.33 -12.89 -7.67
N LYS A 108 11.08 -13.57 -8.80
CA LYS A 108 12.09 -14.46 -9.42
C LYS A 108 13.35 -13.69 -9.86
N LEU A 109 13.20 -12.40 -10.17
CA LEU A 109 14.28 -11.54 -10.68
C LEU A 109 14.81 -10.58 -9.60
N ALA A 110 13.94 -10.18 -8.66
CA ALA A 110 14.26 -9.27 -7.56
C ALA A 110 13.92 -9.94 -6.22
N VAL A 111 14.68 -10.99 -5.87
CA VAL A 111 14.34 -11.95 -4.81
C VAL A 111 14.01 -11.26 -3.48
N ASP A 112 14.80 -10.27 -3.05
CA ASP A 112 14.66 -9.65 -1.73
C ASP A 112 14.09 -8.22 -1.76
N ASP A 113 13.27 -7.92 -2.77
CA ASP A 113 12.57 -6.64 -2.85
C ASP A 113 11.46 -6.54 -1.78
N ILE A 114 11.76 -5.82 -0.71
CA ILE A 114 10.85 -5.58 0.43
C ILE A 114 9.54 -4.92 -0.01
N VAL A 115 9.55 -4.07 -1.04
CA VAL A 115 8.34 -3.39 -1.52
C VAL A 115 7.43 -4.40 -2.21
N LEU A 116 7.98 -5.26 -3.07
CA LEU A 116 7.23 -6.34 -3.69
C LEU A 116 6.71 -7.34 -2.65
N LEU A 117 7.54 -7.74 -1.69
CA LEU A 117 7.08 -8.61 -0.59
C LEU A 117 5.94 -7.97 0.21
N SER A 118 5.99 -6.66 0.47
CA SER A 118 4.93 -5.95 1.18
C SER A 118 3.63 -5.91 0.36
N LEU A 119 3.72 -5.71 -0.96
CA LEU A 119 2.57 -5.76 -1.86
C LEU A 119 1.97 -7.17 -1.91
N LYS A 120 2.82 -8.22 -2.00
CA LYS A 120 2.37 -9.61 -1.94
C LYS A 120 1.63 -9.91 -0.64
N ALA A 121 2.22 -9.53 0.51
CA ALA A 121 1.59 -9.75 1.80
C ALA A 121 0.24 -9.03 1.89
N SER A 122 0.15 -7.77 1.46
CA SER A 122 -1.12 -7.03 1.42
C SER A 122 -2.17 -7.67 0.51
N ALA A 123 -1.76 -8.24 -0.63
CA ALA A 123 -2.66 -8.97 -1.51
C ALA A 123 -3.18 -10.26 -0.85
N GLN A 124 -2.31 -10.99 -0.15
CA GLN A 124 -2.63 -12.22 0.58
C GLN A 124 -3.55 -11.95 1.78
N GLU A 125 -3.31 -10.88 2.54
CA GLU A 125 -4.21 -10.44 3.62
C GLU A 125 -5.62 -10.20 3.08
N LYS A 126 -5.73 -9.44 1.98
CA LYS A 126 -7.03 -9.09 1.36
C LYS A 126 -7.72 -10.28 0.69
N SER A 127 -6.98 -11.30 0.24
CA SER A 127 -7.56 -12.53 -0.29
C SER A 127 -7.92 -13.56 0.80
N GLY A 128 -7.61 -13.28 2.07
CA GLY A 128 -7.84 -14.19 3.19
C GLY A 128 -6.80 -15.31 3.30
N GLU A 129 -5.69 -15.23 2.57
CA GLU A 129 -4.57 -16.17 2.63
C GLU A 129 -3.66 -15.91 3.85
N ILE A 130 -4.26 -15.87 5.05
CA ILE A 130 -3.64 -15.42 6.30
C ILE A 130 -2.30 -16.12 6.58
N LYS A 131 -2.23 -17.45 6.40
CA LYS A 131 -0.99 -18.21 6.63
C LYS A 131 0.13 -17.77 5.69
N ALA A 132 -0.20 -17.54 4.42
CA ALA A 132 0.77 -17.13 3.41
C ALA A 132 1.21 -15.67 3.63
N ALA A 133 0.30 -14.80 4.05
CA ALA A 133 0.61 -13.42 4.45
C ALA A 133 1.60 -13.37 5.61
N ILE A 134 1.37 -14.18 6.67
CA ILE A 134 2.29 -14.30 7.81
C ILE A 134 3.67 -14.76 7.34
N GLU A 135 3.75 -15.78 6.49
CA GLU A 135 5.04 -16.27 5.96
C GLU A 135 5.79 -15.19 5.18
N THR A 136 5.08 -14.43 4.32
CA THR A 136 5.65 -13.32 3.56
C THR A 136 6.15 -12.21 4.49
N HIS A 137 5.40 -11.84 5.54
CA HIS A 137 5.86 -10.86 6.52
C HIS A 137 7.05 -11.36 7.35
N LEU A 138 7.07 -12.64 7.75
CA LEU A 138 8.22 -13.24 8.42
C LEU A 138 9.46 -13.21 7.51
N ARG A 139 9.28 -13.39 6.19
CA ARG A 139 10.36 -13.21 5.22
C ARG A 139 10.88 -11.77 5.20
N ILE A 140 9.99 -10.78 5.22
CA ILE A 140 10.38 -9.37 5.35
C ILE A 140 11.16 -9.14 6.64
N LEU A 141 10.73 -9.71 7.77
CA LEU A 141 11.41 -9.56 9.06
C LEU A 141 12.78 -10.24 9.11
N ARG A 142 12.99 -11.34 8.37
CA ARG A 142 14.33 -11.93 8.21
C ARG A 142 15.29 -10.99 7.47
N LEU A 143 14.80 -10.27 6.46
CA LEU A 143 15.59 -9.32 5.68
C LEU A 143 15.75 -7.97 6.41
N ARG A 144 14.72 -7.54 7.15
CA ARG A 144 14.67 -6.28 7.88
C ARG A 144 13.93 -6.49 9.22
N PRO A 145 14.64 -6.85 10.29
CA PRO A 145 14.03 -7.17 11.59
C PRO A 145 13.19 -6.05 12.20
N ASP A 146 13.54 -4.79 11.91
CA ASP A 146 12.82 -3.61 12.40
C ASP A 146 11.80 -3.06 11.39
N HIS A 147 11.31 -3.90 10.46
CA HIS A 147 10.23 -3.49 9.54
C HIS A 147 8.90 -3.37 10.29
N LYS A 148 8.63 -2.17 10.78
CA LYS A 148 7.52 -1.82 11.68
C LYS A 148 6.15 -2.35 11.22
N ASN A 149 5.84 -2.18 9.92
CA ASN A 149 4.57 -2.67 9.36
C ASN A 149 4.48 -4.19 9.40
N SER A 150 5.57 -4.92 9.14
CA SER A 150 5.56 -6.39 9.21
C SER A 150 5.51 -6.89 10.66
N LEU A 151 6.14 -6.20 11.60
CA LEU A 151 6.02 -6.52 13.02
C LEU A 151 4.54 -6.45 13.45
N ASN A 152 3.87 -5.36 13.09
CA ASN A 152 2.45 -5.20 13.38
C ASN A 152 1.57 -6.22 12.64
N SER A 153 1.75 -6.39 11.32
CA SER A 153 0.94 -7.32 10.52
C SER A 153 1.05 -8.74 11.03
N VAL A 154 2.25 -9.25 11.34
CA VAL A 154 2.40 -10.60 11.90
C VAL A 154 1.61 -10.74 13.20
N ALA A 155 1.75 -9.78 14.12
CA ALA A 155 1.04 -9.85 15.38
C ALA A 155 -0.48 -9.79 15.19
N TYR A 156 -0.98 -8.86 14.39
CA TYR A 156 -2.40 -8.71 14.11
C TYR A 156 -2.98 -9.99 13.48
N LEU A 157 -2.34 -10.52 12.42
CA LEU A 157 -2.80 -11.72 11.71
C LEU A 157 -2.77 -12.98 12.58
N LEU A 158 -1.84 -13.09 13.53
CA LEU A 158 -1.81 -14.20 14.49
C LEU A 158 -2.99 -14.14 15.48
N LEU A 159 -3.50 -12.94 15.76
CA LEU A 159 -4.61 -12.72 16.68
C LEU A 159 -5.97 -12.80 15.97
N GLU A 160 -6.02 -12.69 14.65
CA GLU A 160 -7.27 -12.69 13.88
C GLU A 160 -7.95 -14.08 13.83
N GLY A 161 -9.28 -14.10 13.92
CA GLY A 161 -10.15 -15.23 13.53
C GLY A 161 -10.20 -16.47 14.46
N LYS A 162 -9.16 -16.77 15.23
CA LYS A 162 -9.12 -17.93 16.14
C LYS A 162 -8.53 -17.58 17.52
N GLU A 163 -8.71 -18.48 18.47
CA GLU A 163 -7.95 -18.44 19.72
C GLU A 163 -6.47 -18.72 19.39
N PRO A 164 -5.57 -17.74 19.61
CA PRO A 164 -4.16 -17.90 19.31
C PRO A 164 -3.52 -18.88 20.30
N LYS A 165 -2.57 -19.68 19.82
CA LYS A 165 -1.78 -20.57 20.67
C LYS A 165 -0.85 -19.74 21.59
N PRO A 166 -0.39 -20.30 22.72
CA PRO A 166 0.55 -19.61 23.61
C PRO A 166 1.81 -19.08 22.90
N GLU A 167 2.31 -19.81 21.91
CA GLU A 167 3.46 -19.39 21.10
C GLU A 167 3.13 -18.21 20.18
N GLU A 168 1.94 -18.22 19.58
CA GLU A 168 1.45 -17.14 18.71
C GLU A 168 1.23 -15.86 19.54
N ILE A 169 0.68 -15.99 20.76
CA ILE A 169 0.55 -14.89 21.73
C ILE A 169 1.92 -14.30 22.09
N LYS A 170 2.91 -15.14 22.41
CA LYS A 170 4.25 -14.68 22.77
C LYS A 170 4.89 -13.91 21.62
N MET A 171 4.82 -14.47 20.40
CA MET A 171 5.34 -13.81 19.20
C MET A 171 4.63 -12.49 18.90
N ALA A 172 3.29 -12.45 18.99
CA ALA A 172 2.52 -11.22 18.80
C ALA A 172 2.92 -10.15 19.83
N MET A 173 3.10 -10.53 21.10
CA MET A 173 3.55 -9.61 22.16
C MET A 173 4.95 -9.05 21.88
N GLU A 174 5.91 -9.90 21.48
CA GLU A 174 7.28 -9.47 21.17
C GLU A 174 7.30 -8.50 19.98
N ASN A 175 6.58 -8.84 18.90
CA ASN A 175 6.48 -8.01 17.71
C ASN A 175 5.80 -6.67 17.98
N LEU A 176 4.68 -6.65 18.71
CA LEU A 176 3.97 -5.41 19.05
C LEU A 176 4.78 -4.52 19.99
N LYS A 177 5.47 -5.10 20.98
CA LYS A 177 6.39 -4.34 21.83
C LYS A 177 7.49 -3.70 21.00
N ARG A 178 8.08 -4.43 20.04
CA ARG A 178 9.11 -3.87 19.16
C ARG A 178 8.54 -2.79 18.25
N ALA A 179 7.37 -3.00 17.65
CA ALA A 179 6.70 -2.00 16.81
C ALA A 179 6.41 -0.70 17.59
N LEU A 180 5.88 -0.80 18.81
CA LEU A 180 5.60 0.34 19.70
C LEU A 180 6.86 0.98 20.27
N GLN A 181 7.97 0.26 20.43
CA GLN A 181 9.26 0.90 20.74
C GLN A 181 9.74 1.78 19.59
N LEU A 182 9.51 1.35 18.35
CA LEU A 182 9.92 2.06 17.14
C LEU A 182 8.97 3.22 16.78
N GLU A 183 7.68 3.09 17.07
CA GLU A 183 6.63 4.11 16.91
C GLU A 183 5.59 4.02 18.04
N PRO A 184 5.83 4.70 19.18
CA PRO A 184 4.97 4.60 20.36
C PRO A 184 3.55 5.12 20.16
N ASP A 185 3.38 6.05 19.20
CA ASP A 185 2.13 6.77 18.95
C ASP A 185 1.39 6.28 17.68
N ASN A 186 1.82 5.17 17.08
CA ASN A 186 1.17 4.63 15.90
C ASN A 186 -0.19 3.99 16.28
N ALA A 187 -1.27 4.55 15.76
CA ALA A 187 -2.64 4.12 16.08
C ALA A 187 -2.88 2.64 15.79
N ALA A 188 -2.41 2.13 14.63
CA ALA A 188 -2.61 0.74 14.25
C ALA A 188 -1.89 -0.24 15.19
N TYR A 189 -0.73 0.17 15.73
CA TYR A 189 0.06 -0.67 16.63
C TYR A 189 -0.54 -0.69 18.03
N LEU A 190 -1.05 0.46 18.48
CA LEU A 190 -1.81 0.58 19.73
C LEU A 190 -3.11 -0.22 19.67
N ASP A 191 -3.81 -0.19 18.54
CA ASP A 191 -5.02 -0.99 18.31
C ASP A 191 -4.72 -2.49 18.35
N SER A 192 -3.72 -2.96 17.58
CA SER A 192 -3.30 -4.36 17.59
C SER A 192 -2.84 -4.83 18.98
N PHE A 193 -2.20 -3.94 19.76
CA PHE A 193 -1.86 -4.20 21.15
C PHE A 193 -3.07 -4.28 22.07
N GLY A 194 -4.09 -3.44 21.85
CA GLY A 194 -5.37 -3.55 22.53
C GLY A 194 -6.06 -4.90 22.26
N VAL A 195 -6.05 -5.36 21.00
CA VAL A 195 -6.59 -6.68 20.62
C VAL A 195 -5.87 -7.81 21.36
N LEU A 196 -4.53 -7.76 21.42
CA LEU A 196 -3.74 -8.71 22.19
C LEU A 196 -4.15 -8.72 23.68
N LEU A 197 -4.22 -7.55 24.30
CA LEU A 197 -4.57 -7.42 25.73
C LEU A 197 -5.99 -7.92 26.02
N SER A 198 -6.93 -7.66 25.11
CA SER A 198 -8.31 -8.17 25.22
C SER A 198 -8.34 -9.70 25.23
N LYS A 199 -7.58 -10.35 24.33
CA LYS A 199 -7.45 -11.82 24.29
C LYS A 199 -6.77 -12.40 25.53
N LEU A 200 -5.90 -11.64 26.18
CA LEU A 200 -5.29 -12.00 27.45
C LEU A 200 -6.19 -11.75 28.67
N GLY A 201 -7.44 -11.30 28.47
CA GLY A 201 -8.37 -10.97 29.55
C GLY A 201 -8.05 -9.66 30.28
N LYS A 202 -7.08 -8.88 29.81
CA LYS A 202 -6.63 -7.62 30.40
C LYS A 202 -7.49 -6.45 29.93
N GLN A 203 -8.78 -6.50 30.24
CA GLN A 203 -9.80 -5.60 29.66
C GLN A 203 -9.50 -4.11 29.88
N GLU A 204 -9.07 -3.72 31.09
CA GLU A 204 -8.75 -2.31 31.38
C GLU A 204 -7.49 -1.81 30.66
N GLU A 205 -6.46 -2.66 30.52
CA GLU A 205 -5.27 -2.31 29.74
C GLU A 205 -5.62 -2.19 28.25
N ALA A 206 -6.46 -3.10 27.74
CA ALA A 206 -6.94 -3.09 26.35
C ALA A 206 -7.71 -1.80 26.05
N ARG A 207 -8.66 -1.42 26.92
CA ARG A 207 -9.42 -0.17 26.81
C ARG A 207 -8.50 1.03 26.68
N ARG A 208 -7.50 1.16 27.55
CA ARG A 208 -6.54 2.27 27.51
C ARG A 208 -5.72 2.30 26.22
N ALA A 209 -5.36 1.13 25.69
CA ALA A 209 -4.64 1.03 24.41
C ALA A 209 -5.52 1.52 23.24
N PHE A 210 -6.78 1.05 23.17
CA PHE A 210 -7.72 1.49 22.15
C PHE A 210 -8.06 2.98 22.25
N GLU A 211 -8.26 3.52 23.45
CA GLU A 211 -8.52 4.95 23.65
C GLU A 211 -7.33 5.80 23.18
N LYS A 212 -6.09 5.37 23.46
CA LYS A 212 -4.89 6.03 22.91
C LYS A 212 -4.84 5.94 21.39
N ALA A 213 -5.16 4.77 20.82
CA ALA A 213 -5.20 4.57 19.37
C ALA A 213 -6.22 5.51 18.72
N LEU A 214 -7.41 5.65 19.30
CA LEU A 214 -8.48 6.53 18.84
C LEU A 214 -8.10 8.02 18.93
N VAL A 215 -7.38 8.44 19.97
CA VAL A 215 -6.86 9.82 20.04
C VAL A 215 -5.93 10.12 18.87
N LYS A 216 -5.14 9.13 18.43
CA LYS A 216 -4.20 9.27 17.30
C LYS A 216 -4.87 9.13 15.94
N ALA A 217 -5.97 8.37 15.85
CA ALA A 217 -6.77 8.22 14.65
C ALA A 217 -8.27 8.27 14.96
N PRO A 218 -8.85 9.48 15.16
CA PRO A 218 -10.22 9.64 15.67
C PRO A 218 -11.32 9.15 14.73
N SER A 219 -11.01 8.97 13.45
CA SER A 219 -11.94 8.55 12.41
C SER A 219 -11.83 7.07 12.04
N GLU A 220 -11.07 6.27 12.79
CA GLU A 220 -10.90 4.84 12.50
C GLU A 220 -12.01 4.02 13.15
N ASP A 221 -13.01 3.63 12.33
CA ASP A 221 -14.20 2.89 12.77
C ASP A 221 -13.84 1.55 13.44
N ILE A 222 -12.78 0.88 12.99
CA ILE A 222 -12.37 -0.43 13.53
C ILE A 222 -11.98 -0.34 15.02
N ILE A 223 -11.35 0.76 15.44
CA ILE A 223 -10.96 0.98 16.84
C ILE A 223 -12.22 1.18 17.70
N LEU A 224 -13.22 1.89 17.17
CA LEU A 224 -14.51 2.06 17.82
C LEU A 224 -15.25 0.72 17.96
N GLU A 225 -15.19 -0.15 16.96
CA GLU A 225 -15.75 -1.50 17.02
C GLU A 225 -15.08 -2.35 18.09
N HIS A 226 -13.75 -2.31 18.20
CA HIS A 226 -13.01 -2.99 19.26
C HIS A 226 -13.44 -2.52 20.66
N LEU A 227 -13.57 -1.20 20.88
CA LEU A 227 -14.06 -0.63 22.15
C LEU A 227 -15.50 -1.08 22.47
N LYS A 228 -16.39 -1.09 21.47
CA LYS A 228 -17.77 -1.57 21.64
C LYS A 228 -17.79 -3.05 22.04
N LYS A 229 -17.06 -3.91 21.33
CA LYS A 229 -16.95 -5.34 21.64
C LYS A 229 -16.41 -5.58 23.05
N LEU A 230 -15.40 -4.83 23.46
CA LEU A 230 -14.83 -4.88 24.81
C LEU A 230 -15.86 -4.55 25.90
N SER A 231 -16.72 -3.55 25.66
CA SER A 231 -17.75 -3.14 26.60
C SER A 231 -18.89 -4.15 26.77
N GLN A 232 -19.13 -4.97 25.76
CA GLN A 232 -20.18 -6.00 25.73
C GLN A 232 -19.74 -7.34 26.32
N SER A 233 -18.43 -7.55 26.49
CA SER A 233 -17.84 -8.78 27.04
C SER A 233 -17.92 -8.88 28.58
N LYS A 234 -18.91 -8.23 29.20
CA LYS A 234 -19.15 -8.26 30.66
C LYS A 234 -19.98 -9.48 31.08
#